data_AF-A0A838HIC2-F1
#
_entry.id   AF-A0A838HIC2-F1
#
_cell.length_a   1.000
_cell.length_b   1.000
_cell.length_c   1.000
_cell.angle_alpha   90.00
_cell.angle_beta   90.00
_cell.angle_gamma   90.00
#
_symmetry.space_group_name_H-M   'P 1'
#
loop_
_entity.id
_entity.type
_entity.pdbx_description
1 polymer ?
#
loop_
_entity_poly.entity_id
_entity_poly.type
_entity_poly.pdbx_seq_one_letter_code
_entity_poly.pdbx_strand_id
1 'polypeptide(L)'
;MRTPQSPRIRQSPRIRQSLRRGRPFTPVLLALLLAACASAGPNKGQLNVVSLQEEWQLGAQLNRDVSRKLRIVDDPVANEYVNRVGRQLAAQTYYRQMPWNFHIVRDPAINAFAIPGGHIYIHTGLVKATDSAAELASVLAHELSHGVARHGTENLTKQYGFGVVAGLVLGNNPAVYQQLLAQIVGGGLFAKYSRDAEREADRLGMETMYAAGYDPTGMVTMFQ
;
A
#
# COMPACT_ATOMS: atom_id res chain seq x y z
N MET A 1 84.19 44.53 -17.46
CA MET A 1 85.23 43.71 -16.78
C MET A 1 84.55 42.92 -15.67
N ARG A 2 84.85 41.61 -15.60
CA ARG A 2 84.09 40.59 -14.87
C ARG A 2 84.33 40.65 -13.36
N THR A 3 83.25 40.56 -12.58
CA THR A 3 83.21 40.24 -11.14
C THR A 3 82.21 39.06 -10.93
N PRO A 4 82.12 38.43 -9.75
CA PRO A 4 82.76 37.16 -9.44
C PRO A 4 81.78 35.97 -9.42
N GLN A 5 82.34 34.77 -9.51
CA GLN A 5 81.61 33.50 -9.45
C GLN A 5 81.00 33.25 -8.05
N SER A 6 79.74 32.85 -8.03
CA SER A 6 79.00 32.40 -6.85
C SER A 6 79.30 30.92 -6.51
N PRO A 7 79.30 30.52 -5.22
CA PRO A 7 79.63 29.17 -4.80
C PRO A 7 78.46 28.19 -5.01
N ARG A 8 78.77 26.98 -5.50
CA ARG A 8 77.81 25.85 -5.62
C ARG A 8 77.52 25.25 -4.24
N ILE A 9 76.28 25.37 -3.79
CA ILE A 9 75.74 24.60 -2.65
C ILE A 9 75.40 23.19 -3.12
N ARG A 10 76.06 22.17 -2.54
CA ARG A 10 75.71 20.74 -2.68
C ARG A 10 74.33 20.49 -2.09
N GLN A 11 73.39 20.06 -2.92
CA GLN A 11 72.11 19.51 -2.44
C GLN A 11 72.33 18.07 -1.97
N SER A 12 72.00 17.79 -0.72
CA SER A 12 71.89 16.44 -0.16
C SER A 12 70.67 15.71 -0.75
N PRO A 13 70.72 14.38 -0.96
CA PRO A 13 69.59 13.65 -1.51
C PRO A 13 68.48 13.54 -0.46
N ARG A 14 67.35 14.19 -0.72
CA ARG A 14 66.11 13.96 0.05
C ARG A 14 65.63 12.54 -0.20
N ILE A 15 65.63 11.73 0.86
CA ILE A 15 64.99 10.43 0.93
C ILE A 15 63.52 10.60 0.55
N ARG A 16 63.12 10.08 -0.63
CA ARG A 16 61.71 9.99 -1.03
C ARG A 16 61.06 8.91 -0.17
N GLN A 17 60.28 9.33 0.84
CA GLN A 17 59.31 8.45 1.47
C GLN A 17 58.28 8.02 0.42
N SER A 18 58.25 6.72 0.12
CA SER A 18 57.25 6.11 -0.73
C SER A 18 55.91 6.09 0.00
N LEU A 19 55.07 7.09 -0.27
CA LEU A 19 53.65 7.05 0.07
C LEU A 19 53.03 5.87 -0.70
N ARG A 20 52.88 4.75 0.00
CA ARG A 20 52.07 3.62 -0.46
C ARG A 20 50.65 4.13 -0.69
N ARG A 21 50.22 4.16 -1.96
CA ARG A 21 48.83 4.41 -2.34
C ARG A 21 47.95 3.33 -1.70
N GLY A 22 47.25 3.69 -0.62
CA GLY A 22 46.17 2.89 -0.08
C GLY A 22 45.09 2.74 -1.16
N ARG A 23 44.74 1.49 -1.48
CA ARG A 23 43.62 1.17 -2.37
C ARG A 23 42.35 1.75 -1.72
N PRO A 24 41.48 2.48 -2.44
CA PRO A 24 40.24 2.96 -1.86
C PRO A 24 39.37 1.75 -1.50
N PHE A 25 39.16 1.54 -0.21
CA PHE A 25 38.20 0.58 0.33
C PHE A 25 36.78 1.03 -0.08
N THR A 26 36.26 0.41 -1.14
CA THR A 26 34.87 -0.03 -1.34
C THR A 26 33.75 0.77 -0.65
N PRO A 27 33.11 1.74 -1.33
CA PRO A 27 31.78 2.24 -0.93
C PRO A 27 30.64 1.32 -1.43
N VAL A 28 30.93 0.30 -2.23
CA VAL A 28 29.93 -0.55 -2.90
C VAL A 28 29.18 -1.48 -1.92
N LEU A 29 29.82 -1.90 -0.83
CA LEU A 29 29.20 -2.84 0.12
C LEU A 29 28.08 -2.20 0.97
N LEU A 30 28.16 -0.88 1.23
CA LEU A 30 27.16 -0.17 2.04
C LEU A 30 25.87 0.10 1.26
N ALA A 31 25.96 0.27 -0.06
CA ALA A 31 24.80 0.43 -0.94
C ALA A 31 23.99 -0.88 -1.08
N LEU A 32 24.64 -2.05 -1.02
CA LEU A 32 23.97 -3.36 -1.10
C LEU A 32 23.20 -3.73 0.18
N LEU A 33 23.65 -3.26 1.35
CA LEU A 33 22.94 -3.49 2.62
C LEU A 33 21.66 -2.66 2.75
N LEU A 34 21.61 -1.46 2.18
CA LEU A 34 20.40 -0.63 2.15
C LEU A 34 19.33 -1.17 1.19
N ALA A 35 19.73 -1.87 0.12
CA ALA A 35 18.80 -2.53 -0.81
C ALA A 35 18.15 -3.79 -0.22
N ALA A 36 18.81 -4.47 0.73
CA ALA A 36 18.29 -5.69 1.35
C ALA A 36 17.14 -5.42 2.34
N CYS A 37 17.14 -4.27 3.04
CA CYS A 37 16.06 -3.91 3.96
C CYS A 37 14.75 -3.49 3.27
N ALA A 38 14.79 -3.13 1.98
CA ALA A 38 13.60 -2.82 1.19
C ALA A 38 12.77 -4.06 0.79
N SER A 39 13.23 -5.27 1.15
CA SER A 39 12.63 -6.54 0.70
C SER A 39 11.69 -7.21 1.72
N ALA A 40 11.41 -6.57 2.86
CA ALA A 40 10.64 -7.12 3.98
C ALA A 40 9.30 -6.41 4.20
N GLY A 41 8.48 -6.26 3.15
CA GLY A 41 7.10 -5.74 3.24
C GLY A 41 6.24 -6.16 2.05
N PRO A 42 4.90 -6.00 2.14
CA PRO A 42 4.01 -6.09 0.97
C PRO A 42 4.45 -5.08 -0.10
N ASN A 43 4.25 -5.37 -1.39
CA ASN A 43 4.76 -4.60 -2.55
C ASN A 43 6.22 -4.83 -2.96
N LYS A 44 6.69 -6.08 -3.00
CA LYS A 44 8.00 -6.41 -3.58
C LYS A 44 8.06 -5.97 -5.06
N GLY A 45 8.73 -4.86 -5.33
CA GLY A 45 9.02 -4.39 -6.70
C GLY A 45 8.04 -3.39 -7.31
N GLN A 46 7.02 -2.93 -6.57
CA GLN A 46 6.06 -1.94 -7.05
C GLN A 46 6.34 -0.56 -6.43
N LEU A 47 6.58 0.45 -7.26
CA LEU A 47 6.79 1.83 -6.82
C LEU A 47 5.45 2.47 -6.45
N ASN A 48 4.98 2.26 -5.22
CA ASN A 48 3.91 3.09 -4.68
C ASN A 48 4.50 4.42 -4.18
N VAL A 49 4.48 5.41 -5.06
CA VAL A 49 5.05 6.75 -4.87
C VAL A 49 4.15 7.68 -4.05
N VAL A 50 2.92 7.28 -3.76
CA VAL A 50 2.03 7.99 -2.83
C VAL A 50 2.45 7.61 -1.41
N SER A 51 2.67 8.57 -0.52
CA SER A 51 2.95 8.28 0.89
C SER A 51 1.71 7.72 1.59
N LEU A 52 1.89 6.99 2.69
CA LEU A 52 0.75 6.47 3.48
C LEU A 52 -0.14 7.60 3.99
N GLN A 53 0.45 8.73 4.40
CA GLN A 53 -0.31 9.87 4.90
C GLN A 53 -1.19 10.49 3.81
N GLU A 54 -0.65 10.67 2.60
CA GLU A 54 -1.42 11.14 1.45
C GLU A 54 -2.55 10.17 1.07
N GLU A 55 -2.26 8.86 1.10
CA GLU A 55 -3.27 7.83 0.86
C GLU A 55 -4.41 7.89 1.90
N TRP A 56 -4.09 8.06 3.17
CA TRP A 56 -5.08 8.19 4.24
C TRP A 56 -5.91 9.45 4.10
N GLN A 57 -5.30 10.57 3.71
CA GLN A 57 -6.00 11.82 3.44
C GLN A 57 -6.97 11.68 2.26
N LEU A 58 -6.50 11.10 1.15
CA LEU A 58 -7.36 10.83 0.00
C LEU A 58 -8.50 9.88 0.37
N GLY A 59 -8.21 8.81 1.10
CA GLY A 59 -9.19 7.86 1.60
C GLY A 59 -10.27 8.50 2.46
N ALA A 60 -9.88 9.34 3.41
CA ALA A 60 -10.81 10.06 4.26
C ALA A 60 -11.69 11.04 3.44
N GLN A 61 -11.14 11.68 2.41
CA GLN A 61 -11.92 12.52 1.49
C GLN A 61 -12.93 11.68 0.70
N LEU A 62 -12.47 10.61 0.04
CA LEU A 62 -13.32 9.70 -0.72
C LEU A 62 -14.41 9.09 0.16
N ASN A 63 -14.09 8.63 1.36
CA ASN A 63 -15.05 8.04 2.28
C ASN A 63 -16.19 9.00 2.62
N ARG A 64 -15.90 10.29 2.88
CA ARG A 64 -16.94 11.30 3.13
C ARG A 64 -17.90 11.46 1.95
N ASP A 65 -17.41 11.35 0.73
CA ASP A 65 -18.22 11.58 -0.48
C ASP A 65 -18.94 10.30 -0.94
N VAL A 66 -18.27 9.15 -0.86
CA VAL A 66 -18.81 7.83 -1.18
C VAL A 66 -19.94 7.46 -0.21
N SER A 67 -19.72 7.60 1.11
CA SER A 67 -20.75 7.28 2.11
C SER A 67 -22.02 8.13 2.00
N ARG A 68 -21.93 9.35 1.45
CA ARG A 68 -23.10 10.21 1.17
C ARG A 68 -23.87 9.78 -0.08
N LYS A 69 -23.20 9.16 -1.04
CA LYS A 69 -23.81 8.70 -2.30
C LYS A 69 -24.33 7.27 -2.22
N LEU A 70 -23.73 6.44 -1.36
CA LEU A 70 -24.18 5.08 -1.10
C LEU A 70 -25.23 5.03 0.01
N ARG A 71 -26.09 4.01 -0.06
CA ARG A 71 -27.11 3.77 0.96
C ARG A 71 -26.52 2.98 2.12
N ILE A 72 -25.77 3.64 3.01
CA ILE A 72 -25.18 2.98 4.19
C ILE A 72 -26.28 2.41 5.09
N VAL A 73 -26.07 1.20 5.60
CA VAL A 73 -26.96 0.56 6.57
C VAL A 73 -26.72 1.16 7.95
N ASP A 74 -27.79 1.72 8.53
CA ASP A 74 -27.81 2.23 9.91
C ASP A 74 -28.35 1.14 10.86
N ASP A 75 -27.52 0.12 11.11
CA ASP A 75 -27.78 -0.96 12.07
C ASP A 75 -26.54 -1.12 12.96
N PRO A 76 -26.60 -0.65 14.22
CA PRO A 76 -25.45 -0.71 15.13
C PRO A 76 -24.93 -2.12 15.39
N VAL A 77 -25.81 -3.12 15.40
CA VAL A 77 -25.44 -4.52 15.70
C VAL A 77 -24.71 -5.12 14.51
N ALA A 78 -25.26 -4.98 13.30
CA ALA A 78 -24.62 -5.48 12.09
C ALA A 78 -23.29 -4.76 11.83
N ASN A 79 -23.27 -3.42 11.97
CA ASN A 79 -22.07 -2.63 11.78
C ASN A 79 -20.97 -3.00 12.78
N GLU A 80 -21.29 -3.17 14.07
CA GLU A 80 -20.30 -3.58 15.06
C GLU A 80 -19.80 -5.01 14.82
N TYR A 81 -20.67 -5.93 14.40
CA TYR A 81 -20.24 -7.29 14.07
C TYR A 81 -19.21 -7.29 12.94
N VAL A 82 -19.52 -6.64 11.81
CA VAL A 82 -18.61 -6.56 10.65
C VAL A 82 -17.31 -5.84 11.02
N ASN A 83 -17.39 -4.73 11.75
CA ASN A 83 -16.19 -4.01 12.18
C ASN A 83 -15.36 -4.82 13.17
N ARG A 84 -15.95 -5.62 14.06
CA ARG A 84 -15.21 -6.50 14.97
C ARG A 84 -14.43 -7.56 14.21
N VAL A 85 -15.05 -8.25 13.25
CA VAL A 85 -14.37 -9.24 12.39
C VAL A 85 -13.24 -8.56 11.61
N GLY A 86 -13.53 -7.44 10.96
CA GLY A 86 -12.56 -6.67 10.18
C GLY A 86 -11.36 -6.18 11.00
N ARG A 87 -11.59 -5.68 12.23
CA ARG A 87 -10.52 -5.26 13.14
C ARG A 87 -9.68 -6.44 13.64
N GLN A 88 -10.29 -7.60 13.89
CA GLN A 88 -9.55 -8.82 14.27
C GLN A 88 -8.59 -9.26 13.16
N LEU A 89 -9.03 -9.20 11.89
CA LEU A 89 -8.19 -9.46 10.72
C LEU A 89 -7.10 -8.39 10.56
N ALA A 90 -7.47 -7.11 10.60
CA ALA A 90 -6.53 -5.98 10.45
C ALA A 90 -5.41 -6.01 11.49
N ALA A 91 -5.69 -6.46 12.71
CA ALA A 91 -4.71 -6.62 13.79
C ALA A 91 -3.60 -7.65 13.47
N GLN A 92 -3.79 -8.53 12.49
CA GLN A 92 -2.78 -9.49 12.06
C GLN A 92 -1.88 -8.96 10.93
N THR A 93 -2.27 -7.86 10.28
CA THR A 93 -1.56 -7.29 9.13
C THR A 93 -0.35 -6.44 9.54
N TYR A 94 0.39 -5.87 8.57
CA TYR A 94 1.47 -4.91 8.82
C TYR A 94 0.94 -3.54 9.28
N TYR A 95 -0.25 -3.12 8.82
CA TYR A 95 -0.84 -1.81 9.08
C TYR A 95 -1.84 -1.82 10.24
N ARG A 96 -1.46 -2.40 11.36
CA ARG A 96 -2.34 -2.59 12.54
C ARG A 96 -2.83 -1.28 13.16
N GLN A 97 -2.10 -0.19 12.95
CA GLN A 97 -2.39 1.14 13.50
C GLN A 97 -3.25 2.00 12.56
N MET A 98 -3.51 1.52 11.33
CA MET A 98 -4.36 2.22 10.38
C MET A 98 -5.82 2.14 10.85
N PRO A 99 -6.60 3.22 10.77
CA PRO A 99 -7.99 3.23 11.20
C PRO A 99 -8.88 2.51 10.17
N TRP A 100 -8.85 1.18 10.18
CA TRP A 100 -9.69 0.37 9.32
C TRP A 100 -11.18 0.56 9.69
N ASN A 101 -11.98 0.92 8.70
CA ASN A 101 -13.43 1.10 8.83
C ASN A 101 -14.15 0.22 7.82
N PHE A 102 -15.16 -0.49 8.31
CA PHE A 102 -15.96 -1.41 7.50
C PHE A 102 -17.40 -0.91 7.45
N HIS A 103 -17.93 -0.78 6.24
CA HIS A 103 -19.21 -0.14 5.96
C HIS A 103 -20.14 -1.12 5.26
N ILE A 104 -21.36 -1.29 5.78
CA ILE A 104 -22.38 -2.09 5.11
C ILE A 104 -23.20 -1.19 4.19
N VAL A 105 -23.31 -1.55 2.92
CA VAL A 105 -24.08 -0.83 1.89
C VAL A 105 -25.35 -1.61 1.58
N ARG A 106 -26.51 -0.93 1.64
CA ARG A 106 -27.81 -1.49 1.26
C ARG A 106 -27.91 -1.60 -0.25
N ASP A 107 -27.37 -2.70 -0.75
CA ASP A 107 -27.33 -3.08 -2.15
C ASP A 107 -27.47 -4.62 -2.24
N PRO A 108 -28.37 -5.16 -3.10
CA PRO A 108 -28.57 -6.60 -3.25
C PRO A 108 -27.48 -7.30 -4.08
N ALA A 109 -26.59 -6.56 -4.75
CA ALA A 109 -25.48 -7.16 -5.47
C ALA A 109 -24.52 -7.87 -4.50
N ILE A 110 -23.94 -8.99 -4.96
CA ILE A 110 -22.88 -9.71 -4.24
C ILE A 110 -21.57 -9.01 -4.58
N ASN A 111 -21.17 -8.06 -3.73
CA ASN A 111 -19.96 -7.29 -3.94
C ASN A 111 -19.36 -6.76 -2.63
N ALA A 112 -18.05 -6.57 -2.62
CA ALA A 112 -17.32 -5.75 -1.66
C ALA A 112 -16.21 -4.98 -2.40
N PHE A 113 -15.71 -3.91 -1.79
CA PHE A 113 -14.57 -3.19 -2.33
C PHE A 113 -13.84 -2.38 -1.24
N ALA A 114 -12.53 -2.33 -1.35
CA ALA A 114 -11.69 -1.39 -0.61
C ALA A 114 -11.48 -0.09 -1.39
N ILE A 115 -11.59 1.06 -0.72
CA ILE A 115 -11.07 2.33 -1.23
C ILE A 115 -9.76 2.68 -0.48
N PRO A 116 -8.92 3.59 -1.02
CA PRO A 116 -7.69 4.00 -0.37
C PRO A 116 -7.91 4.44 1.08
N GLY A 117 -6.91 4.28 1.94
CA GLY A 117 -6.98 4.80 3.31
C GLY A 117 -7.79 3.97 4.30
N GLY A 118 -8.12 2.73 3.97
CA GLY A 118 -8.56 1.74 4.97
C GLY A 118 -10.06 1.67 5.18
N HIS A 119 -10.82 1.97 4.12
CA HIS A 119 -12.27 1.90 4.13
C HIS A 119 -12.72 0.76 3.22
N ILE A 120 -13.43 -0.21 3.79
CA ILE A 120 -13.95 -1.37 3.07
C ILE A 120 -15.47 -1.31 3.10
N TYR A 121 -16.09 -1.51 1.95
CA TYR A 121 -17.52 -1.47 1.75
C TYR A 121 -18.01 -2.86 1.37
N ILE A 122 -19.06 -3.35 2.04
CA ILE A 122 -19.63 -4.68 1.81
C ILE A 122 -21.11 -4.52 1.53
N HIS A 123 -21.59 -5.09 0.42
CA HIS A 123 -22.99 -5.02 0.05
C HIS A 123 -23.83 -6.01 0.88
N THR A 124 -25.08 -5.64 1.18
CA THR A 124 -26.01 -6.54 1.88
C THR A 124 -26.28 -7.84 1.12
N GLY A 125 -26.18 -7.85 -0.22
CA GLY A 125 -26.27 -9.07 -1.01
C GLY A 125 -25.17 -10.06 -0.67
N LEU A 126 -23.93 -9.58 -0.53
CA LEU A 126 -22.79 -10.39 -0.11
C LEU A 126 -22.95 -10.91 1.32
N VAL A 127 -23.33 -10.05 2.28
CA VAL A 127 -23.55 -10.48 3.68
C VAL A 127 -24.63 -11.57 3.78
N LYS A 128 -25.64 -11.55 2.92
CA LYS A 128 -26.69 -12.57 2.87
C LYS A 128 -26.26 -13.86 2.17
N ALA A 129 -25.21 -13.81 1.35
CA ALA A 129 -24.67 -14.96 0.63
C ALA A 129 -23.66 -15.75 1.46
N THR A 130 -23.16 -15.19 2.56
CA THR A 130 -22.26 -15.91 3.49
C THR A 130 -23.07 -16.76 4.46
N ASP A 131 -22.76 -18.05 4.53
CA ASP A 131 -23.38 -19.03 5.44
C ASP A 131 -22.59 -19.18 6.77
N SER A 132 -21.37 -18.64 6.84
CA SER A 132 -20.54 -18.72 8.04
C SER A 132 -19.72 -17.46 8.32
N ALA A 133 -19.24 -17.33 9.56
CA ALA A 133 -18.31 -16.28 9.94
C ALA A 133 -16.96 -16.37 9.20
N ALA A 134 -16.55 -17.58 8.79
CA ALA A 134 -15.33 -17.81 8.01
C ALA A 134 -15.46 -17.26 6.59
N GLU A 135 -16.64 -17.40 5.98
CA GLU A 135 -16.93 -16.85 4.65
C GLU A 135 -17.03 -15.33 4.64
N LEU A 136 -17.66 -14.73 5.64
CA LEU A 136 -17.60 -13.27 5.78
C LEU A 136 -16.15 -12.82 6.01
N ALA A 137 -15.42 -13.49 6.90
CA ALA A 137 -14.03 -13.15 7.18
C ALA A 137 -13.14 -13.30 5.94
N SER A 138 -13.42 -14.24 5.04
CA SER A 138 -12.63 -14.43 3.82
C SER A 138 -12.74 -13.25 2.87
N VAL A 139 -13.96 -12.76 2.64
CA VAL A 139 -14.16 -11.58 1.80
C VAL A 139 -13.53 -10.33 2.42
N LEU A 140 -13.69 -10.14 3.73
CA LEU A 140 -13.05 -9.03 4.43
C LEU A 140 -11.53 -9.12 4.39
N ALA A 141 -10.95 -10.33 4.52
CA ALA A 141 -9.51 -10.54 4.49
C ALA A 141 -8.93 -10.29 3.08
N HIS A 142 -9.65 -10.67 2.03
CA HIS A 142 -9.28 -10.39 0.65
C HIS A 142 -9.27 -8.87 0.38
N GLU A 143 -10.36 -8.15 0.70
CA GLU A 143 -10.43 -6.70 0.53
C GLU A 143 -9.40 -5.94 1.40
N LEU A 144 -9.21 -6.38 2.64
CA LEU A 144 -8.17 -5.89 3.53
C LEU A 144 -6.78 -6.07 2.90
N SER A 145 -6.55 -7.20 2.23
CA SER A 145 -5.26 -7.48 1.58
C SER A 145 -5.02 -6.56 0.38
N HIS A 146 -6.04 -6.18 -0.38
CA HIS A 146 -5.91 -5.12 -1.39
C HIS A 146 -5.50 -3.77 -0.79
N GLY A 147 -6.07 -3.41 0.36
CA GLY A 147 -5.70 -2.20 1.08
C GLY A 147 -4.28 -2.26 1.66
N VAL A 148 -3.89 -3.40 2.25
CA VAL A 148 -2.55 -3.62 2.80
C VAL A 148 -1.49 -3.63 1.70
N ALA A 149 -1.75 -4.28 0.58
CA ALA A 149 -0.87 -4.23 -0.57
C ALA A 149 -1.02 -2.90 -1.36
N ARG A 150 -1.93 -2.01 -0.96
CA ARG A 150 -2.12 -0.70 -1.60
C ARG A 150 -2.42 -0.80 -3.11
N HIS A 151 -3.08 -1.89 -3.53
CA HIS A 151 -3.38 -2.17 -4.93
C HIS A 151 -4.25 -1.07 -5.57
N GLY A 152 -5.15 -0.45 -4.79
CA GLY A 152 -5.99 0.64 -5.26
C GLY A 152 -5.20 1.88 -5.69
N THR A 153 -4.27 2.35 -4.84
CA THR A 153 -3.43 3.52 -5.18
C THR A 153 -2.40 3.20 -6.25
N GLU A 154 -1.92 1.96 -6.31
CA GLU A 154 -1.09 1.47 -7.40
C GLU A 154 -1.83 1.53 -8.76
N ASN A 155 -3.07 1.03 -8.81
CA ASN A 155 -3.92 1.10 -10.02
C ASN A 155 -4.19 2.55 -10.43
N LEU A 156 -4.51 3.43 -9.48
CA LEU A 156 -4.69 4.86 -9.78
C LEU A 156 -3.43 5.50 -10.35
N THR A 157 -2.27 5.15 -9.80
CA THR A 157 -0.98 5.67 -10.28
C THR A 157 -0.68 5.15 -11.69
N LYS A 158 -0.98 3.89 -11.98
CA LYS A 158 -0.86 3.30 -13.33
C LYS A 158 -1.81 3.97 -14.33
N GLN A 159 -3.04 4.27 -13.93
CA GLN A 159 -4.07 4.83 -14.81
C GLN A 159 -3.88 6.32 -15.10
N TYR A 160 -3.59 7.11 -14.07
CA TYR A 160 -3.59 8.58 -14.17
C TYR A 160 -2.19 9.20 -14.10
N GLY A 161 -1.18 8.42 -13.68
CA GLY A 161 0.16 8.92 -13.43
C GLY A 161 0.31 9.58 -12.05
N PHE A 162 1.53 9.52 -11.51
CA PHE A 162 1.84 10.03 -10.17
C PHE A 162 1.43 11.48 -9.93
N GLY A 163 1.75 12.39 -10.86
CA GLY A 163 1.45 13.82 -10.68
C GLY A 163 -0.05 14.11 -10.53
N VAL A 164 -0.90 13.33 -11.22
CA VAL A 164 -2.36 13.46 -11.11
C VAL A 164 -2.82 12.92 -9.75
N VAL A 165 -2.34 11.74 -9.35
CA VAL A 165 -2.72 11.12 -8.06
C VAL A 165 -2.27 11.97 -6.86
N ALA A 166 -1.04 12.50 -6.88
CA ALA A 166 -0.57 13.45 -5.87
C ALA A 166 -1.44 14.72 -5.85
N GLY A 167 -1.83 15.23 -7.02
CA GLY A 167 -2.74 16.36 -7.12
C GLY A 167 -4.17 16.08 -6.65
N LEU A 168 -4.65 14.82 -6.62
CA LEU A 168 -5.95 14.47 -6.03
C LEU A 168 -5.97 14.73 -4.52
N VAL A 169 -4.89 14.38 -3.83
CA VAL A 169 -4.75 14.56 -2.37
C VAL A 169 -4.82 16.05 -2.01
N LEU A 170 -4.17 16.88 -2.81
CA LEU A 170 -4.10 18.34 -2.65
C LEU A 170 -5.35 19.07 -3.16
N GLY A 171 -6.31 18.37 -3.78
CA GLY A 171 -7.51 18.97 -4.36
C GLY A 171 -7.28 19.72 -5.69
N ASN A 172 -6.14 19.53 -6.33
CA ASN A 172 -5.75 20.23 -7.57
C ASN A 172 -6.40 19.64 -8.83
N ASN A 173 -7.01 18.46 -8.74
CA ASN A 173 -7.61 17.74 -9.89
C ASN A 173 -9.10 17.43 -9.68
N PRO A 174 -9.99 18.44 -9.55
CA PRO A 174 -11.40 18.23 -9.22
C PRO A 174 -12.17 17.39 -10.25
N ALA A 175 -11.85 17.53 -11.55
CA ALA A 175 -12.49 16.72 -12.59
C ALA A 175 -12.15 15.23 -12.46
N VAL A 176 -10.87 14.91 -12.25
CA VAL A 176 -10.42 13.52 -12.02
C VAL A 176 -11.00 12.99 -10.71
N TYR A 177 -11.07 13.82 -9.67
CA TYR A 177 -11.69 13.43 -8.40
C TYR A 177 -13.17 13.06 -8.56
N GLN A 178 -13.95 13.86 -9.29
CA GLN A 178 -15.36 13.55 -9.56
C GLN A 178 -15.52 12.28 -10.42
N GLN A 179 -14.65 12.09 -11.42
CA GLN A 179 -14.63 10.86 -12.21
C GLN A 179 -14.32 9.64 -11.33
N LEU A 180 -13.33 9.75 -10.45
CA LEU A 180 -12.95 8.71 -9.48
C LEU A 180 -14.13 8.34 -8.57
N LEU A 181 -14.80 9.35 -8.00
CA LEU A 181 -16.00 9.14 -7.18
C LEU A 181 -17.11 8.43 -7.95
N ALA A 182 -17.38 8.83 -9.19
CA ALA A 182 -18.39 8.21 -10.03
C ALA A 182 -18.05 6.73 -10.31
N GLN A 183 -16.77 6.42 -10.56
CA GLN A 183 -16.31 5.04 -10.78
C GLN A 183 -16.43 4.17 -9.51
N ILE A 184 -16.15 4.72 -8.32
CA ILE A 184 -16.35 3.99 -7.06
C ILE A 184 -17.83 3.71 -6.82
N VAL A 185 -18.67 4.74 -6.89
CA VAL A 185 -20.11 4.61 -6.63
C VAL A 185 -20.81 3.73 -7.67
N GLY A 186 -20.35 3.77 -8.92
CA GLY A 186 -20.81 2.89 -9.98
C GLY A 186 -20.25 1.47 -9.92
N GLY A 187 -19.40 1.14 -8.93
CA GLY A 187 -18.80 -0.19 -8.75
C GLY A 187 -17.73 -0.57 -9.78
N GLY A 188 -17.26 0.37 -10.61
CA GLY A 188 -16.35 0.10 -11.72
C GLY A 188 -14.86 0.23 -11.41
N LEU A 189 -14.48 0.96 -10.35
CA LEU A 189 -13.07 1.32 -10.14
C LEU A 189 -12.20 0.14 -9.64
N PHE A 190 -12.71 -0.63 -8.69
CA PHE A 190 -11.97 -1.71 -8.02
C PHE A 190 -12.44 -3.11 -8.43
N ALA A 191 -13.28 -3.19 -9.46
CA ALA A 191 -13.83 -4.46 -9.94
C ALA A 191 -12.80 -5.37 -10.63
N LYS A 192 -11.58 -4.86 -10.92
CA LYS A 192 -10.53 -5.63 -11.62
C LYS A 192 -9.15 -5.21 -11.12
N TYR A 193 -8.50 -6.06 -10.32
CA TYR A 193 -7.06 -5.96 -10.13
C TYR A 193 -6.29 -6.86 -11.12
N SER A 194 -4.98 -6.65 -11.21
CA SER A 194 -4.13 -7.52 -12.02
C SER A 194 -4.08 -8.93 -11.43
N ARG A 195 -3.81 -9.95 -12.25
CA ARG A 195 -3.69 -11.33 -11.77
C ARG A 195 -2.65 -11.50 -10.64
N ASP A 196 -1.58 -10.71 -10.66
CA ASP A 196 -0.58 -10.73 -9.60
C ASP A 196 -1.12 -10.12 -8.29
N ALA A 197 -1.88 -9.03 -8.40
CA ALA A 197 -2.52 -8.39 -7.26
C ALA A 197 -3.61 -9.28 -6.62
N GLU A 198 -4.42 -9.97 -7.43
CA GLU A 198 -5.39 -10.96 -6.94
C GLU A 198 -4.69 -12.10 -6.20
N ARG A 199 -3.62 -12.67 -6.79
CA ARG A 199 -2.81 -13.73 -6.13
C ARG A 199 -2.16 -13.27 -4.83
N GLU A 200 -1.68 -12.02 -4.78
CA GLU A 200 -1.12 -11.45 -3.57
C GLU A 200 -2.20 -11.22 -2.51
N ALA A 201 -3.37 -10.72 -2.91
CA ALA A 201 -4.51 -10.51 -2.02
C ALA A 201 -5.02 -11.84 -1.43
N ASP A 202 -5.14 -12.89 -2.25
CA ASP A 202 -5.52 -14.22 -1.79
C ASP A 202 -4.51 -14.80 -0.79
N ARG A 203 -3.21 -14.74 -1.13
CA ARG A 203 -2.16 -15.24 -0.24
C ARG A 203 -2.17 -14.52 1.11
N LEU A 204 -2.16 -13.19 1.09
CA LEU A 204 -2.20 -12.37 2.31
C LEU A 204 -3.51 -12.56 3.08
N GLY A 205 -4.63 -12.74 2.38
CA GLY A 205 -5.95 -12.98 2.95
C GLY A 205 -5.97 -14.28 3.75
N MET A 206 -5.52 -15.40 3.16
CA MET A 206 -5.43 -16.69 3.85
C MET A 206 -4.48 -16.65 5.06
N GLU A 207 -3.31 -16.00 4.91
CA GLU A 207 -2.36 -15.81 6.02
C GLU A 207 -2.99 -15.02 7.17
N THR A 208 -3.74 -13.95 6.84
CA THR A 208 -4.43 -13.09 7.80
C THR A 208 -5.58 -13.84 8.49
N MET A 209 -6.39 -14.60 7.75
CA MET A 209 -7.46 -15.42 8.30
C MET A 209 -6.92 -16.45 9.29
N TYR A 210 -5.89 -17.20 8.88
CA TYR A 210 -5.25 -18.21 9.72
C TYR A 210 -4.70 -17.59 11.02
N ALA A 211 -3.99 -16.46 10.91
CA ALA A 211 -3.47 -15.74 12.07
C ALA A 211 -4.57 -15.19 13.00
N ALA A 212 -5.72 -14.83 12.45
CA ALA A 212 -6.87 -14.33 13.21
C ALA A 212 -7.75 -15.45 13.80
N GLY A 213 -7.46 -16.73 13.51
CA GLY A 213 -8.22 -17.88 13.99
C GLY A 213 -9.48 -18.20 13.18
N TYR A 214 -9.60 -17.66 11.97
CA TYR A 214 -10.65 -18.04 11.01
C TYR A 214 -10.18 -19.18 10.11
N ASP A 215 -11.11 -20.05 9.72
CA ASP A 215 -10.85 -21.13 8.77
C ASP A 215 -10.60 -20.56 7.35
N PRO A 216 -9.38 -20.67 6.78
CA PRO A 216 -9.07 -20.13 5.46
C PRO A 216 -9.84 -20.81 4.32
N THR A 217 -10.46 -21.97 4.55
CA THR A 217 -11.29 -22.63 3.53
C THR A 217 -12.52 -21.81 3.14
N GLY A 218 -12.96 -20.85 3.96
CA GLY A 218 -14.01 -19.89 3.59
C GLY A 218 -13.65 -19.02 2.40
N MET A 219 -12.37 -18.89 2.04
CA MET A 219 -11.95 -18.21 0.81
C MET A 219 -12.13 -19.11 -0.42
N VAL A 220 -12.02 -20.43 -0.24
CA VAL A 220 -12.29 -21.39 -1.30
C VAL A 220 -13.79 -21.45 -1.60
N THR A 221 -14.66 -21.42 -0.59
CA THR A 221 -16.11 -21.49 -0.80
C THR A 221 -16.71 -20.22 -1.41
N MET A 222 -16.15 -19.04 -1.08
CA MET A 222 -16.67 -17.75 -1.59
C MET A 222 -16.16 -17.35 -2.97
N PHE A 223 -14.98 -17.81 -3.39
CA PHE A 223 -14.30 -17.36 -4.62
C PHE A 223 -14.11 -18.47 -5.68
N GLN A 224 -14.75 -19.63 -5.49
CA GLN A 224 -14.92 -20.67 -6.53
C GLN A 224 -16.12 -20.39 -7.43
#